data_AF-A0A395STE5-F1
#
_entry.id   AF-A0A395STE5-F1
#
_cell.length_a   1.000
_cell.length_b   1.000
_cell.length_c   1.000
_cell.angle_alpha   90.00
_cell.angle_beta   90.00
_cell.angle_gamma   90.00
#
_symmetry.space_group_name_H-M   'P 1'
#
loop_
_entity.id
_entity.type
_entity.pdbx_description
1 polymer ?
#
loop_
_entity_poly.entity_id
_entity_poly.type
_entity_poly.pdbx_seq_one_letter_code
_entity_poly.pdbx_strand_id
1 'polypeptide(L)'
;MATQNPPMPQEKLGVPSRNPLPLSASQEAQVRDIFYQKVRKECADEIKAFAACALGRTFTVSFACRAEHRVMNNCMKIHATQTVHDEAREEWFALRIERQKEREKKARVAQAQEDFMREWWGLPEHVRLSRQKEMEQRGERIHGLAAKDRPRD
;
A
#
# COMPACT_ATOMS: atom_id res chain seq x y z
N MET A 1 -31.70 24.68 2.37
CA MET A 1 -31.70 23.33 1.76
C MET A 1 -30.27 23.05 1.30
N ALA A 2 -29.58 22.11 1.96
CA ALA A 2 -28.20 21.77 1.62
C ALA A 2 -28.20 20.92 0.33
N THR A 3 -27.57 21.43 -0.72
CA THR A 3 -27.35 20.72 -1.98
C THR A 3 -26.31 19.63 -1.77
N GLN A 4 -26.73 18.36 -1.78
CA GLN A 4 -25.83 17.22 -1.82
C GLN A 4 -25.29 17.10 -3.25
N ASN A 5 -24.01 17.42 -3.45
CA ASN A 5 -23.31 17.05 -4.68
C ASN A 5 -23.15 15.52 -4.68
N PRO A 6 -23.56 14.81 -5.75
CA PRO A 6 -23.35 13.37 -5.83
C PRO A 6 -21.85 13.04 -5.88
N PRO A 7 -21.40 11.92 -5.31
CA PRO A 7 -20.00 11.51 -5.41
C PRO A 7 -19.66 11.22 -6.88
N MET A 8 -18.64 11.93 -7.38
CA MET A 8 -18.09 11.72 -8.72
C MET A 8 -17.70 10.25 -8.92
N PRO A 9 -17.99 9.64 -10.08
CA PRO A 9 -17.52 8.29 -10.38
C PRO A 9 -15.99 8.31 -10.38
N GLN A 10 -15.37 7.47 -9.55
CA GLN A 10 -13.93 7.29 -9.55
C GLN A 10 -13.52 6.76 -10.93
N GLU A 11 -12.62 7.49 -11.58
CA GLU A 11 -12.09 7.19 -12.91
C GLU A 11 -11.46 5.80 -12.89
N LYS A 12 -12.21 4.81 -13.40
CA LYS A 12 -11.74 3.43 -13.52
C LYS A 12 -10.47 3.46 -14.35
N LEU A 13 -9.38 2.97 -13.76
CA LEU A 13 -8.08 2.89 -14.41
C LEU A 13 -8.25 2.33 -15.82
N GLY A 14 -7.84 3.10 -16.83
CA GLY A 14 -8.00 2.77 -18.25
C GLY A 14 -7.27 1.50 -18.63
N VAL A 15 -7.88 0.35 -18.34
CA VAL A 15 -7.41 -0.95 -18.79
C VAL A 15 -7.79 -1.12 -20.27
N PRO A 16 -6.84 -1.44 -21.18
CA PRO A 16 -7.03 -1.29 -22.63
C PRO A 16 -8.04 -2.21 -23.31
N SER A 17 -8.79 -3.07 -22.62
CA SER A 17 -9.83 -3.88 -23.27
C SER A 17 -10.86 -4.43 -22.29
N ARG A 18 -12.09 -4.68 -22.76
CA ARG A 18 -13.14 -5.39 -22.02
C ARG A 18 -12.78 -6.86 -21.71
N ASN A 19 -11.72 -7.40 -22.31
CA ASN A 19 -11.21 -8.71 -21.99
C ASN A 19 -10.12 -8.57 -20.90
N PRO A 20 -10.24 -9.24 -19.75
CA PRO A 20 -9.21 -9.17 -18.72
C PRO A 20 -7.88 -9.65 -19.31
N LEU A 21 -6.82 -8.85 -19.12
CA LEU A 21 -5.47 -9.25 -19.50
C LEU A 21 -5.14 -10.60 -18.84
N PRO A 22 -4.66 -11.61 -19.59
CA PRO A 22 -4.32 -12.90 -19.01
C PRO A 22 -3.18 -12.70 -18.01
N LEU A 23 -3.43 -13.08 -16.76
CA LEU A 23 -2.45 -13.02 -15.68
C LEU A 23 -1.79 -14.40 -15.52
N SER A 24 -0.55 -14.42 -15.03
CA SER A 24 0.08 -15.67 -14.62
C SER A 24 -0.62 -16.22 -13.37
N ALA A 25 -0.54 -17.53 -13.13
CA ALA A 25 -1.17 -18.17 -11.97
C ALA A 25 -0.77 -17.52 -10.62
N SER A 26 0.49 -17.07 -10.48
CA SER A 26 0.96 -16.37 -9.29
C SER A 26 0.39 -14.96 -9.15
N GLN A 27 0.12 -14.27 -10.26
CA GLN A 27 -0.53 -12.96 -10.26
C GLN A 27 -2.02 -13.09 -9.92
N GLU A 28 -2.70 -14.11 -10.44
CA GLU A 28 -4.09 -14.39 -10.09
C GLU A 28 -4.26 -14.73 -8.60
N ALA A 29 -3.30 -15.43 -8.00
CA ALA A 29 -3.31 -15.67 -6.55
C ALA A 29 -3.28 -14.35 -5.75
N GLN A 30 -2.45 -13.39 -6.15
CA GLN A 30 -2.40 -12.07 -5.49
C GLN A 30 -3.70 -11.28 -5.66
N VAL A 31 -4.34 -11.37 -6.83
CA VAL A 31 -5.66 -10.76 -7.04
C VAL A 31 -6.71 -11.43 -6.14
N ARG A 32 -6.68 -12.76 -6.01
CA ARG A 32 -7.58 -13.50 -5.13
C ARG A 32 -7.39 -13.10 -3.66
N ASP A 33 -6.17 -12.82 -3.24
CA ASP A 33 -5.91 -12.33 -1.88
C ASP A 33 -6.56 -10.97 -1.62
N ILE A 34 -6.45 -10.03 -2.56
CA ILE A 34 -7.11 -8.71 -2.48
C ILE A 34 -8.64 -8.89 -2.48
N PHE A 35 -9.16 -9.75 -3.35
CA PHE A 35 -10.58 -10.09 -3.40
C PHE A 35 -11.09 -10.64 -2.06
N TYR A 36 -10.42 -11.65 -1.49
CA TYR A 36 -10.82 -12.19 -0.19
C TYR A 36 -10.64 -11.20 0.95
N GLN A 37 -9.70 -10.26 0.86
CA GLN A 37 -9.59 -9.17 1.83
C GLN A 37 -10.79 -8.23 1.76
N LYS A 38 -11.26 -7.86 0.55
CA LYS A 38 -12.48 -7.04 0.37
C LYS A 38 -13.71 -7.72 0.93
N VAL A 39 -13.96 -8.97 0.53
CA VAL A 39 -15.12 -9.74 1.01
C VAL A 39 -15.08 -9.90 2.54
N ARG A 40 -13.90 -10.12 3.12
CA ARG A 40 -13.74 -10.21 4.58
C ARG A 40 -13.95 -8.88 5.30
N LYS A 41 -13.64 -7.74 4.66
CA LYS A 41 -13.92 -6.41 5.22
C LYS A 41 -15.44 -6.14 5.28
N GLU A 42 -16.18 -6.55 4.26
CA GLU A 42 -17.64 -6.39 4.22
C GLU A 42 -18.34 -7.34 5.21
N CYS A 43 -17.88 -8.59 5.30
CA CYS A 43 -18.42 -9.59 6.23
C CYS A 43 -17.74 -9.60 7.62
N ALA A 44 -17.12 -8.49 8.05
CA ALA A 44 -16.29 -8.45 9.24
C ALA A 44 -17.05 -8.85 10.52
N ASP A 45 -18.32 -8.49 10.63
CA ASP A 45 -19.10 -8.75 11.86
C ASP A 45 -19.49 -10.21 12.01
N GLU A 46 -19.83 -10.88 10.91
CA GLU A 46 -20.11 -12.32 10.90
C GLU A 46 -18.84 -13.14 11.17
N ILE A 47 -17.70 -12.68 10.67
CA ILE A 47 -16.39 -13.30 10.94
C ILE A 47 -16.04 -13.17 12.43
N LYS A 48 -16.32 -12.00 13.05
CA LYS A 48 -16.10 -11.81 14.49
C LYS A 48 -17.00 -12.72 15.32
N ALA A 49 -18.27 -12.90 14.94
CA ALA A 49 -19.19 -13.80 15.63
C ALA A 49 -18.70 -15.26 15.56
N PHE A 50 -18.27 -15.72 14.38
CA PHE A 50 -17.65 -17.04 14.23
C PHE A 50 -16.37 -17.17 15.05
N ALA A 51 -15.50 -16.16 15.03
CA ALA A 51 -14.27 -16.15 15.81
C ALA A 51 -14.54 -16.24 17.30
N ALA A 52 -15.53 -15.48 17.82
CA ALA A 52 -15.92 -15.52 19.22
C ALA A 52 -16.39 -16.92 19.66
N CYS A 53 -17.13 -17.63 18.82
CA CYS A 53 -17.51 -19.02 19.11
C CYS A 53 -16.31 -19.98 19.06
N ALA A 54 -15.36 -19.74 18.15
CA ALA A 54 -14.16 -20.56 17.97
C ALA A 54 -13.10 -20.35 19.07
N LEU A 55 -13.16 -19.23 19.82
CA LEU A 55 -12.25 -18.98 20.93
C LEU A 55 -12.43 -20.06 22.01
N GLY A 56 -11.41 -20.92 22.18
CA GLY A 56 -11.39 -21.98 23.19
C GLY A 56 -11.96 -23.33 22.73
N ARG A 57 -12.40 -23.46 21.46
CA ARG A 57 -12.77 -24.74 20.85
C ARG A 57 -11.77 -24.99 19.73
N THR A 58 -10.95 -26.03 19.79
CA THR A 58 -9.99 -26.36 18.72
C THR A 58 -10.47 -27.54 17.90
N PHE A 59 -10.95 -28.59 18.58
CA PHE A 59 -11.40 -29.83 17.93
C PHE A 59 -12.89 -29.85 17.61
N THR A 60 -13.71 -29.15 18.38
CA THR A 60 -15.19 -29.23 18.28
C THR A 60 -15.83 -28.07 17.51
N VAL A 61 -15.05 -27.14 16.95
CA VAL A 61 -15.53 -25.92 16.26
C VAL A 61 -16.53 -26.25 15.14
N SER A 62 -16.20 -27.24 14.31
CA SER A 62 -17.00 -27.60 13.13
C SER A 62 -18.42 -28.04 13.47
N PHE A 63 -18.65 -28.53 14.69
CA PHE A 63 -19.96 -28.96 15.18
C PHE A 63 -20.59 -27.90 16.08
N ALA A 64 -19.83 -27.36 17.03
CA ALA A 64 -20.30 -26.39 18.00
C ALA A 64 -20.67 -25.03 17.39
N CYS A 65 -19.85 -24.53 16.46
CA CYS A 65 -20.01 -23.21 15.85
C CYS A 65 -20.61 -23.30 14.44
N ARG A 66 -21.37 -24.37 14.17
CA ARG A 66 -21.90 -24.65 12.83
C ARG A 66 -22.94 -23.61 12.40
N ALA A 67 -23.65 -22.99 13.35
CA ALA A 67 -24.65 -21.97 13.05
C ALA A 67 -23.96 -20.69 12.54
N GLU A 68 -23.02 -20.17 13.32
CA GLU A 68 -22.21 -18.98 13.05
C GLU A 68 -21.39 -19.17 11.77
N HIS A 69 -20.82 -20.37 11.57
CA HIS A 69 -20.10 -20.70 10.34
C HIS A 69 -20.99 -20.62 9.09
N ARG A 70 -22.26 -21.01 9.18
CA ARG A 70 -23.20 -20.89 8.04
C ARG A 70 -23.54 -19.42 7.75
N VAL A 71 -23.77 -18.62 8.79
CA VAL A 71 -24.08 -17.19 8.63
C VAL A 71 -22.91 -16.47 7.96
N MET A 72 -21.68 -16.68 8.46
CA MET A 72 -20.46 -16.14 7.87
C MET A 72 -20.30 -16.55 6.40
N ASN A 73 -20.47 -17.84 6.08
CA ASN A 73 -20.36 -18.32 4.70
C ASN A 73 -21.46 -17.78 3.78
N ASN A 74 -22.67 -17.56 4.29
CA ASN A 74 -23.74 -16.95 3.52
C ASN A 74 -23.41 -15.51 3.17
N CYS A 75 -22.89 -14.72 4.12
CA CYS A 75 -22.41 -13.36 3.84
C CYS A 75 -21.32 -13.40 2.75
N MET A 76 -20.29 -14.24 2.92
CA MET A 76 -19.20 -14.32 1.95
C MET A 76 -19.70 -14.69 0.54
N LYS A 77 -20.71 -15.56 0.42
CA LYS A 77 -21.30 -15.93 -0.88
C LYS A 77 -22.06 -14.79 -1.53
N ILE A 78 -22.75 -13.96 -0.76
CA ILE A 78 -23.49 -12.80 -1.28
C ILE A 78 -22.51 -11.76 -1.86
N HIS A 79 -21.39 -11.55 -1.17
CA HIS A 79 -20.38 -10.55 -1.56
C HIS A 79 -19.34 -11.08 -2.56
N ALA A 80 -19.22 -12.40 -2.72
CA ALA A 80 -18.34 -13.04 -3.70
C ALA A 80 -18.87 -12.94 -5.14
N THR A 81 -19.03 -11.71 -5.62
CA THR A 81 -19.52 -11.39 -6.97
C THR A 81 -18.38 -11.16 -7.95
N GLN A 82 -18.66 -11.34 -9.25
CA GLN A 82 -17.71 -11.09 -10.32
C GLN A 82 -17.25 -9.62 -10.35
N THR A 83 -18.14 -8.69 -10.00
CA THR A 83 -17.84 -7.25 -9.94
C THR A 83 -16.76 -6.94 -8.91
N VAL A 84 -16.87 -7.51 -7.70
CA VAL A 84 -15.85 -7.35 -6.65
C VAL A 84 -14.51 -7.96 -7.08
N HIS A 85 -14.55 -9.06 -7.82
CA HIS A 85 -13.35 -9.68 -8.38
C HIS A 85 -12.66 -8.80 -9.44
N ASP A 86 -13.43 -8.14 -10.30
CA ASP A 86 -12.88 -7.24 -11.31
C ASP A 86 -12.34 -5.95 -10.69
N GLU A 87 -13.00 -5.40 -9.66
CA GLU A 87 -12.46 -4.30 -8.86
C GLU A 87 -11.16 -4.68 -8.12
N ALA A 88 -11.04 -5.91 -7.64
CA ALA A 88 -9.80 -6.41 -7.05
C ALA A 88 -8.67 -6.52 -8.08
N ARG A 89 -8.98 -6.86 -9.35
CA ARG A 89 -8.01 -6.82 -10.45
C ARG A 89 -7.54 -5.41 -10.72
N GLU A 90 -8.46 -4.45 -10.84
CA GLU A 90 -8.14 -3.05 -11.10
C GLU A 90 -7.22 -2.47 -10.01
N GLU A 91 -7.52 -2.75 -8.74
CA GLU A 91 -6.67 -2.34 -7.62
C GLU A 91 -5.29 -2.99 -7.67
N TRP A 92 -5.20 -4.28 -8.02
CA TRP A 92 -3.90 -4.96 -8.18
C TRP A 92 -3.05 -4.30 -9.28
N PHE A 93 -3.66 -3.95 -10.42
CA PHE A 93 -2.99 -3.22 -11.49
C PHE A 93 -2.54 -1.82 -11.02
N ALA A 94 -3.36 -1.10 -10.25
CA ALA A 94 -3.03 0.19 -9.67
C ALA A 94 -1.77 0.12 -8.80
N LEU A 95 -1.75 -0.82 -7.85
CA LEU A 95 -0.63 -1.06 -6.94
C LEU A 95 0.63 -1.49 -7.69
N ARG A 96 0.49 -2.18 -8.83
CA ARG A 96 1.64 -2.56 -9.66
C ARG A 96 2.25 -1.35 -10.37
N ILE A 97 1.41 -0.47 -10.93
CA ILE A 97 1.86 0.79 -11.55
C ILE A 97 2.51 1.69 -10.51
N GLU A 98 1.93 1.80 -9.32
CA GLU A 98 2.48 2.58 -8.22
C GLU A 98 3.86 2.06 -7.79
N ARG A 99 4.00 0.74 -7.59
CA ARG A 99 5.31 0.10 -7.31
C ARG A 99 6.33 0.36 -8.41
N GLN A 100 5.93 0.43 -9.69
CA GLN A 100 6.84 0.78 -10.77
C GLN A 100 7.29 2.24 -10.69
N LYS A 101 6.36 3.18 -10.50
CA LYS A 101 6.67 4.60 -10.32
C LYS A 101 7.59 4.85 -9.12
N GLU A 102 7.39 4.14 -8.02
CA GLU A 102 8.28 4.22 -6.86
C GLU A 102 9.70 3.72 -7.15
N ARG A 103 9.83 2.62 -7.90
CA ARG A 103 11.13 2.09 -8.33
C ARG A 103 11.85 3.07 -9.26
N GLU A 104 11.13 3.67 -10.21
CA GLU A 104 11.68 4.70 -11.10
C GLU A 104 12.14 5.94 -10.33
N LYS A 105 11.35 6.42 -9.36
CA LYS A 105 11.74 7.52 -8.47
C LYS A 105 13.01 7.17 -7.68
N LYS A 106 13.06 5.97 -7.08
CA LYS A 106 14.24 5.51 -6.33
C LYS A 106 15.47 5.36 -7.23
N ALA A 107 15.31 4.85 -8.45
CA ALA A 107 16.38 4.75 -9.43
C ALA A 107 16.91 6.12 -9.85
N ARG A 108 16.03 7.11 -10.09
CA ARG A 108 16.43 8.49 -10.40
C ARG A 108 17.20 9.16 -9.27
N VAL A 109 16.77 8.94 -8.02
CA VAL A 109 17.47 9.45 -6.84
C VAL A 109 18.83 8.78 -6.69
N ALA A 110 18.92 7.46 -6.90
CA ALA A 110 20.17 6.72 -6.86
C ALA A 110 21.15 7.20 -7.94
N GLN A 111 20.70 7.41 -9.18
CA GLN A 111 21.51 7.98 -10.27
C GLN A 111 22.01 9.38 -9.92
N ALA A 112 21.13 10.26 -9.43
CA ALA A 112 21.53 11.59 -8.99
C ALA A 112 22.55 11.54 -7.83
N GLN A 113 22.43 10.55 -6.94
CA GLN A 113 23.39 10.31 -5.86
C GLN A 113 24.73 9.80 -6.40
N GLU A 114 24.74 8.88 -7.38
CA GLU A 114 25.95 8.40 -8.04
C GLU A 114 26.69 9.52 -8.79
N ASP A 115 25.96 10.33 -9.56
CA ASP A 115 26.51 11.50 -10.26
C ASP A 115 27.09 12.51 -9.27
N PHE A 116 26.35 12.84 -8.21
CA PHE A 116 26.83 13.71 -7.14
C PHE A 116 28.10 13.16 -6.48
N MET A 117 28.12 11.86 -6.16
CA MET A 117 29.30 11.23 -5.56
C MET A 117 30.49 11.27 -6.51
N ARG A 118 30.30 10.98 -7.80
CA ARG A 118 31.35 11.04 -8.82
C ARG A 118 31.94 12.44 -8.94
N GLU A 119 31.09 13.46 -9.02
CA GLU A 119 31.53 14.86 -9.03
C GLU A 119 32.27 15.22 -7.74
N TRP A 120 31.74 14.83 -6.58
CA TRP A 120 32.31 15.09 -5.26
C TRP A 120 33.74 14.53 -5.10
N TRP A 121 33.98 13.31 -5.59
CA TRP A 121 35.31 12.68 -5.55
C TRP A 121 36.29 13.26 -6.58
N GLY A 122 35.81 13.91 -7.64
CA GLY A 122 36.65 14.51 -8.70
C GLY A 122 37.21 15.91 -8.40
N LEU A 123 36.77 16.57 -7.32
CA LEU A 123 37.22 17.93 -6.99
C LEU A 123 38.62 17.96 -6.34
N PRO A 124 39.44 19.00 -6.62
CA PRO A 124 40.68 19.26 -5.90
C PRO A 124 40.46 19.33 -4.38
N GLU A 125 41.41 18.82 -3.60
CA GLU A 125 41.28 18.65 -2.15
C GLU A 125 40.93 19.94 -1.39
N HIS A 126 41.48 21.09 -1.80
CA HIS A 126 41.16 22.39 -1.22
C HIS A 126 39.69 22.82 -1.43
N VAL A 127 39.06 22.41 -2.54
CA VAL A 127 37.64 22.69 -2.84
C VAL A 127 36.73 21.76 -2.02
N ARG A 128 37.13 20.50 -1.85
CA ARG A 128 36.39 19.55 -1.00
C ARG A 128 36.37 20.02 0.47
N LEU A 129 37.53 20.42 1.00
CA LEU A 129 37.67 20.89 2.38
C LEU A 129 36.95 22.22 2.64
N SER A 130 36.93 23.14 1.67
CA SER A 130 36.18 24.40 1.80
C SER A 130 34.67 24.18 1.79
N ARG A 131 34.13 23.36 0.88
CA ARG A 131 32.71 22.95 0.91
C ARG A 131 32.33 22.20 2.18
N GLN A 132 33.21 21.34 2.70
CA GLN A 132 32.97 20.63 3.95
C GLN A 132 32.88 21.61 5.13
N LYS A 133 33.78 22.59 5.21
CA LYS A 133 33.70 23.68 6.19
C LYS A 133 32.44 24.54 6.03
N GLU A 134 32.04 24.86 4.79
CA GLU A 134 30.78 25.56 4.54
C GLU A 134 29.56 24.75 4.99
N MET A 135 29.52 23.44 4.72
CA MET A 135 28.45 22.55 5.17
C MET A 135 28.39 22.46 6.71
N GLU A 136 29.54 22.32 7.38
CA GLU A 136 29.67 22.33 8.84
C GLU A 136 29.21 23.66 9.45
N GLN A 137 29.59 24.78 8.83
CA GLN A 137 29.15 26.12 9.25
C GLN A 137 27.65 26.33 9.03
N ARG A 138 27.10 25.76 7.94
CA ARG A 138 25.67 25.86 7.62
C ARG A 138 24.82 25.05 8.60
N GLY A 139 25.39 23.98 9.17
CA GLY A 139 24.85 23.14 10.23
C GLY A 139 23.57 22.39 9.83
N GLU A 140 23.28 21.28 10.51
CA GLU A 140 21.98 20.62 10.37
C GLU A 140 20.89 21.53 10.95
N ARG A 141 19.91 21.91 10.11
CA ARG A 141 18.70 22.60 10.57
C ARG A 141 17.57 21.61 10.73
N ILE A 142 17.32 21.21 11.97
CA ILE A 142 16.17 20.37 12.32
C ILE A 142 15.10 21.31 12.89
N HIS A 143 13.88 21.26 12.35
CA HIS A 143 12.79 22.20 12.68
C HIS A 143 13.13 23.70 12.46
N GLY A 144 13.99 24.01 11.48
CA GLY A 144 14.33 25.39 11.11
C GLY A 144 15.36 26.09 12.00
N LEU A 145 15.81 25.44 13.08
CA LEU A 145 16.84 25.94 13.99
C LEU A 145 18.18 25.29 13.68
N ALA A 146 19.27 26.07 13.65
CA ALA A 146 20.61 25.52 13.57
C ALA A 146 20.92 24.73 14.85
N ALA A 147 21.83 23.75 14.77
CA ALA A 147 22.25 22.94 15.92
C ALA A 147 22.70 23.78 17.14
N LYS A 148 23.23 24.99 16.91
CA LYS A 148 23.64 25.94 17.95
C LYS A 148 22.46 26.61 18.67
N ASP A 149 21.31 26.71 18.02
CA ASP A 149 20.12 27.44 18.48
C ASP A 149 19.03 26.53 19.06
N ARG A 150 19.31 25.22 19.20
CA ARG A 150 18.35 24.26 19.74
C ARG A 150 18.38 24.25 21.27
N PRO A 151 17.23 24.26 21.97
CA PRO A 151 17.19 24.01 23.40
C PRO A 151 17.75 22.60 23.68
N ARG A 152 18.68 22.52 24.64
CA ARG A 152 19.16 21.27 25.22
C ARG A 152 18.27 20.95 26.41
N ASP A 153 17.29 20.08 26.21
CA ASP A 153 16.56 19.41 27.30
C ASP A 153 17.36 18.22 27.84
#